data_AF-A0AAJ7WXT7-F1
#
_entry.id   AF-A0AAJ7WXT7-F1
#
_cell.length_a   1.000
_cell.length_b   1.000
_cell.length_c   1.000
_cell.angle_alpha   90.00
_cell.angle_beta   90.00
_cell.angle_gamma   90.00
#
_symmetry.space_group_name_H-M   'P 1'
#
loop_
_entity.id
_entity.type
_entity.pdbx_description
1 polymer ?
#
loop_
_entity_poly.entity_id
_entity_poly.type
_entity_poly.pdbx_seq_one_letter_code
_entity_poly.pdbx_strand_id
1 'polypeptide(L)'
;MAPPVVPRRRRCRTDPGLVQRLALIPITGRIPRLLFRALPSRLCRPLGSIVSEGVMRQGHVFLGFSKCGRFLLSYTRRLEEIDATATALFVYDLYWWGFSLSRPLQQVCRVRLFGDTPACSDLFLSVCEWPSDPSQIMVYGISTVISDLPLGVLPSEDHRDVFITIAASPPLTACAECSSALPTGESGLRGRCRRHGYLVNFHYQVVFPFPGFQPSVQLGCDRILVLNTSYSLLACAVSLTEEAGSATPGLLYQQAETKPETQRLRSPGRSASRSPDGLRSSVPHVSVGGTPLHALEEEGDLAGSGEDHDPGVELGGVSYSSSVYSLARTPSLDHSRGGRGSSYDEDMKPGLPVSVTDFALRQGILVSEAMAQRAMCVRVEQLTLDLEDVISASIASHAPWSDRFCSFTDYDAVVLQVCPDTASVLLMIGLILLAFPAAPQPGTDRCPRTHHASMFIRWSLSTGRAETIGVEGMLHEVEGRPSSVVWRRWRKSCAELLIKWTNPVKPSQAVTRLTNQAVHTGCSLKVLLDGDRCRGVRLGQSLN
;
A
#
# COMPACT_ATOMS: atom_id res chain seq x y z
N MET A 1 -51.85 55.38 -13.83
CA MET A 1 -51.19 54.89 -15.07
C MET A 1 -49.75 54.54 -14.75
N ALA A 2 -49.46 53.26 -14.54
CA ALA A 2 -48.10 52.73 -14.46
C ALA A 2 -47.81 52.00 -15.78
N PRO A 3 -46.57 52.04 -16.33
CA PRO A 3 -46.29 51.44 -17.62
C PRO A 3 -46.23 49.91 -17.52
N PRO A 4 -46.51 49.18 -18.62
CA PRO A 4 -46.47 47.73 -18.62
C PRO A 4 -45.03 47.21 -18.52
N VAL A 5 -44.84 46.19 -17.68
CA VAL A 5 -43.58 45.48 -17.50
C VAL A 5 -43.26 44.68 -18.77
N VAL A 6 -42.18 45.05 -19.45
CA VAL A 6 -41.63 44.29 -20.59
C VAL A 6 -40.99 42.99 -20.07
N PRO A 7 -41.32 41.80 -20.60
CA PRO A 7 -40.70 40.56 -20.17
C PRO A 7 -39.23 40.53 -20.61
N ARG A 8 -38.32 40.39 -19.63
CA ARG A 8 -36.89 40.15 -19.88
C ARG A 8 -36.74 38.86 -20.70
N ARG A 9 -36.31 38.98 -21.96
CA ARG A 9 -35.87 37.85 -22.79
C ARG A 9 -34.77 37.09 -22.04
N ARG A 10 -35.07 35.85 -21.62
CA ARG A 10 -34.05 34.88 -21.20
C ARG A 10 -33.11 34.68 -22.38
N ARG A 11 -31.85 35.12 -22.26
CA ARG A 11 -30.80 34.73 -23.21
C ARG A 11 -30.66 33.21 -23.11
N CYS A 12 -31.10 32.49 -24.13
CA CYS A 12 -30.66 31.11 -24.35
C CYS A 12 -29.13 31.14 -24.46
N ARG A 13 -28.43 30.66 -23.43
CA ARG A 13 -27.03 30.23 -23.58
C ARG A 13 -27.05 29.12 -24.62
N THR A 14 -26.66 29.43 -25.85
CA THR A 14 -26.40 28.41 -26.88
C THR A 14 -25.32 27.49 -26.35
N ASP A 15 -25.69 26.23 -26.14
CA ASP A 15 -24.76 25.22 -25.68
C ASP A 15 -23.69 25.02 -26.77
N PRO A 16 -22.38 25.25 -26.50
CA PRO A 16 -21.37 25.13 -27.53
C PRO A 16 -21.37 23.70 -28.08
N GLY A 17 -21.43 23.57 -29.41
CA GLY A 17 -21.49 22.28 -30.09
C GLY A 17 -20.28 21.39 -29.79
N LEU A 18 -20.42 20.07 -30.00
CA LEU A 18 -19.40 19.07 -29.69
C LEU A 18 -18.00 19.46 -30.23
N VAL A 19 -17.93 19.97 -31.46
CA VAL A 19 -16.68 20.40 -32.11
C VAL A 19 -16.01 21.55 -31.36
N GLN A 20 -16.78 22.55 -30.92
CA GLN A 20 -16.26 23.71 -30.20
C GLN A 20 -15.78 23.34 -28.80
N ARG A 21 -16.41 22.35 -28.18
CA ARG A 21 -15.96 21.79 -26.91
C ARG A 21 -14.72 20.88 -27.07
N LEU A 22 -14.67 20.07 -28.13
CA LEU A 22 -13.49 19.25 -28.46
C LEU A 22 -12.27 20.12 -28.79
N ALA A 23 -12.48 21.27 -29.46
CA ALA A 23 -11.42 22.24 -29.76
C ALA A 23 -10.83 22.93 -28.52
N LEU A 24 -11.52 22.88 -27.37
CA LEU A 24 -10.99 23.37 -26.10
C LEU A 24 -10.06 22.35 -25.43
N ILE A 25 -10.16 21.06 -25.76
CA ILE A 25 -9.37 19.99 -25.10
C ILE A 25 -7.85 20.20 -25.23
N PRO A 26 -7.29 20.55 -26.41
CA PRO A 26 -5.87 20.84 -26.54
C PRO A 26 -5.41 22.07 -25.74
N ILE A 27 -6.34 23.00 -25.45
CA ILE A 27 -6.06 24.28 -24.78
C ILE A 27 -6.19 24.15 -23.27
N THR A 28 -7.21 23.44 -22.79
CA THR A 28 -7.53 23.33 -21.36
C THR A 28 -6.94 22.10 -20.69
N GLY A 29 -6.44 21.12 -21.47
CA GLY A 29 -5.90 19.85 -20.95
C GLY A 29 -6.90 19.02 -20.15
N ARG A 30 -8.18 19.40 -20.19
CA ARG A 30 -9.29 18.80 -19.45
C ARG A 30 -10.43 18.61 -20.41
N ILE A 31 -11.07 17.43 -20.37
CA ILE A 31 -12.30 17.18 -21.10
C ILE A 31 -13.46 17.51 -20.16
N PRO A 32 -14.26 18.57 -20.42
CA PRO A 32 -15.41 18.91 -19.60
C PRO A 32 -16.35 17.72 -19.40
N ARG A 33 -16.79 17.45 -18.16
CA ARG A 33 -17.82 16.43 -17.85
C ARG A 33 -19.09 16.57 -18.73
N LEU A 34 -19.38 17.79 -19.19
CA LEU A 34 -20.50 18.12 -20.07
C LEU A 34 -20.32 17.64 -21.52
N LEU A 35 -19.08 17.49 -22.03
CA LEU A 35 -18.79 16.85 -23.32
C LEU A 35 -19.24 15.40 -23.34
N PHE A 36 -19.11 14.70 -22.21
CA PHE A 36 -19.42 13.29 -22.10
C PHE A 36 -20.92 12.98 -22.09
N ARG A 37 -21.76 13.90 -21.59
CA ARG A 37 -23.22 13.81 -21.74
C ARG A 37 -23.68 13.92 -23.20
N ALA A 38 -22.86 14.50 -24.06
CA ALA A 38 -23.12 14.67 -25.48
C ALA A 38 -22.32 13.68 -26.36
N LEU A 39 -21.66 12.66 -25.77
CA LEU A 39 -20.93 11.67 -26.55
C LEU A 39 -21.88 10.98 -27.54
N PRO A 40 -21.56 10.98 -28.85
CA PRO A 40 -22.34 10.24 -29.84
C PRO A 40 -22.42 8.76 -29.45
N SER A 41 -23.54 8.10 -29.81
CA SER A 41 -23.75 6.66 -29.59
C SER A 41 -22.62 5.78 -30.17
N ARG A 42 -21.93 6.27 -31.21
CA ARG A 42 -20.75 5.62 -31.82
C ARG A 42 -19.54 5.52 -30.88
N LEU A 43 -19.43 6.42 -29.91
CA LEU A 43 -18.36 6.46 -28.91
C LEU A 43 -18.83 5.93 -27.55
N CYS A 44 -20.13 5.69 -27.37
CA CYS A 44 -20.73 5.25 -26.11
C CYS A 44 -21.72 4.09 -26.33
N ARG A 45 -21.24 2.86 -26.14
CA ARG A 45 -22.02 1.64 -26.41
C ARG A 45 -22.80 1.17 -25.18
N PRO A 46 -24.04 0.68 -25.33
CA PRO A 46 -24.73 0.01 -24.23
C PRO A 46 -24.06 -1.34 -23.92
N LEU A 47 -23.92 -1.68 -22.64
CA LEU A 47 -23.28 -2.91 -22.17
C LEU A 47 -23.93 -4.16 -22.80
N GLY A 48 -25.26 -4.20 -22.87
CA GLY A 48 -26.02 -5.29 -23.50
C GLY A 48 -25.69 -5.52 -24.99
N SER A 49 -25.06 -4.56 -25.68
CA SER A 49 -24.65 -4.75 -27.09
C SER A 49 -23.24 -5.32 -27.25
N ILE A 50 -22.45 -5.37 -26.18
CA ILE A 50 -21.04 -5.80 -26.20
C ILE A 50 -20.78 -7.00 -25.30
N VAL A 51 -21.71 -7.36 -24.42
CA VAL A 51 -21.61 -8.52 -23.53
C VAL A 51 -22.58 -9.61 -24.01
N SER A 52 -22.16 -10.87 -23.96
CA SER A 52 -23.03 -12.01 -24.26
C SER A 52 -24.01 -12.29 -23.11
N GLU A 53 -25.15 -12.92 -23.41
CA GLU A 53 -26.14 -13.26 -22.37
C GLU A 53 -25.56 -14.13 -21.25
N GLY A 54 -24.65 -15.05 -21.57
CA GLY A 54 -24.00 -15.90 -20.57
C GLY A 54 -23.23 -15.09 -19.53
N VAL A 55 -22.50 -14.06 -19.95
CA VAL A 55 -21.76 -13.17 -19.05
C VAL A 55 -22.72 -12.30 -18.24
N MET A 56 -23.85 -11.87 -18.80
CA MET A 56 -24.86 -11.14 -18.03
C MET A 56 -25.45 -11.98 -16.89
N ARG A 57 -25.67 -13.29 -17.12
CA ARG A 57 -26.21 -14.20 -16.11
C ARG A 57 -25.20 -14.60 -15.03
N GLN A 58 -23.90 -14.48 -15.30
CA GLN A 58 -22.83 -14.79 -14.34
C GLN A 58 -22.65 -13.75 -13.23
N GLY A 59 -23.42 -12.65 -13.23
CA GLY A 59 -23.40 -11.67 -12.15
C GLY A 59 -22.16 -10.78 -12.14
N HIS A 60 -21.60 -10.46 -13.31
CA HIS A 60 -20.44 -9.57 -13.40
C HIS A 60 -20.78 -8.13 -12.99
N VAL A 61 -19.98 -7.59 -12.08
CA VAL A 61 -19.98 -6.18 -11.69
C VAL A 61 -18.86 -5.47 -12.44
N PHE A 62 -19.22 -4.69 -13.46
CA PHE A 62 -18.25 -3.93 -14.25
C PHE A 62 -17.74 -2.69 -13.50
N LEU A 63 -16.43 -2.54 -13.45
CA LEU A 63 -15.71 -1.55 -12.63
C LEU A 63 -15.31 -0.32 -13.44
N GLY A 64 -14.77 -0.51 -14.63
CA GLY A 64 -14.28 0.58 -15.48
C GLY A 64 -13.19 0.16 -16.46
N PHE A 65 -12.63 1.14 -17.15
CA PHE A 65 -11.54 0.95 -18.11
C PHE A 65 -10.19 0.96 -17.40
N SER A 66 -9.26 0.13 -17.88
CA SER A 66 -7.85 0.29 -17.55
C SER A 66 -7.31 1.62 -18.10
N LYS A 67 -6.22 2.15 -17.53
CA LYS A 67 -5.55 3.37 -18.03
C LYS A 67 -5.18 3.28 -19.51
N CYS A 68 -4.67 2.12 -19.93
CA CYS A 68 -4.36 1.89 -21.35
C CYS A 68 -5.62 1.74 -22.24
N GLY A 69 -6.80 1.68 -21.64
CA GLY A 69 -8.12 1.61 -22.29
C GLY A 69 -8.40 0.31 -23.03
N ARG A 70 -7.42 -0.58 -23.17
CA ARG A 70 -7.60 -1.82 -23.92
C ARG A 70 -8.47 -2.82 -23.18
N PHE A 71 -8.56 -2.68 -21.87
CA PHE A 71 -9.31 -3.58 -21.03
C PHE A 71 -10.46 -2.86 -20.33
N LEU A 72 -11.58 -3.55 -20.24
CA LEU A 72 -12.64 -3.27 -19.30
C LEU A 72 -12.53 -4.31 -18.17
N LEU A 73 -12.58 -3.86 -16.92
CA LEU A 73 -12.47 -4.75 -15.76
C LEU A 73 -13.86 -5.02 -15.17
N SER A 74 -14.08 -6.26 -14.73
CA SER A 74 -15.23 -6.64 -13.90
C SER A 74 -14.82 -7.67 -12.87
N TYR A 75 -15.61 -7.80 -11.81
CA TYR A 75 -15.47 -8.89 -10.86
C TYR A 75 -16.78 -9.68 -10.74
N THR A 76 -16.69 -10.92 -10.26
CA THR A 76 -17.84 -11.69 -9.80
C THR A 76 -17.68 -12.00 -8.32
N ARG A 77 -18.81 -12.11 -7.63
CA ARG A 77 -18.90 -12.57 -6.25
C ARG A 77 -19.69 -13.87 -6.25
N ARG A 78 -19.09 -14.95 -5.77
CA ARG A 78 -19.71 -16.28 -5.65
C ARG A 78 -19.74 -16.69 -4.18
N LEU A 79 -20.78 -17.40 -3.79
CA LEU A 79 -20.88 -18.03 -2.48
C LEU A 79 -20.44 -19.48 -2.64
N GLU A 80 -19.42 -19.91 -1.89
CA GLU A 80 -19.04 -21.31 -1.76
C GLU A 80 -19.49 -21.78 -0.37
N GLU A 81 -20.35 -22.80 -0.32
CA GLU A 81 -20.83 -23.42 0.92
C GLU A 81 -19.80 -24.45 1.38
N ILE A 82 -19.39 -24.39 2.65
CA ILE A 82 -18.61 -25.47 3.29
C ILE A 82 -19.57 -26.38 4.05
N ASP A 83 -19.48 -27.68 3.79
CA ASP A 83 -20.31 -28.70 4.45
C ASP A 83 -20.17 -28.71 5.99
N ALA A 84 -21.26 -29.17 6.63
CA ALA A 84 -21.52 -29.35 8.07
C ALA A 84 -21.66 -28.09 8.96
N THR A 85 -21.10 -26.93 8.61
CA THR A 85 -21.12 -25.72 9.47
C THR A 85 -21.98 -24.57 8.97
N ALA A 86 -22.64 -24.71 7.80
CA ALA A 86 -23.49 -23.67 7.18
C ALA A 86 -22.80 -22.29 7.02
N THR A 87 -21.46 -22.25 7.05
CA THR A 87 -20.69 -21.01 6.90
C THR A 87 -20.45 -20.77 5.42
N ALA A 88 -21.05 -19.70 4.92
CA ALA A 88 -20.91 -19.28 3.53
C ALA A 88 -19.63 -18.46 3.34
N LEU A 89 -18.79 -18.85 2.39
CA LEU A 89 -17.58 -18.10 2.03
C LEU A 89 -17.77 -17.33 0.72
N PHE A 90 -17.23 -16.12 0.69
CA PHE A 90 -17.26 -15.29 -0.51
C PHE A 90 -15.99 -15.50 -1.34
N VAL A 91 -16.17 -15.91 -2.58
CA VAL A 91 -15.09 -16.06 -3.57
C VAL A 91 -15.22 -14.98 -4.63
N TYR A 92 -14.10 -14.29 -4.86
CA TYR A 92 -14.03 -13.20 -5.82
C TYR A 92 -13.13 -13.57 -6.99
N ASP A 93 -13.63 -13.35 -8.20
CA ASP A 93 -12.84 -13.49 -9.43
C ASP A 93 -12.79 -12.13 -10.13
N LEU A 94 -11.60 -11.73 -10.59
CA LEU A 94 -11.40 -10.52 -11.39
C LEU A 94 -11.15 -10.89 -12.85
N TYR A 95 -11.74 -10.12 -13.76
CA TYR A 95 -11.73 -10.37 -15.19
C TYR A 95 -11.23 -9.16 -15.98
N TRP A 96 -10.38 -9.43 -16.97
CA TRP A 96 -10.01 -8.48 -18.02
C TRP A 96 -10.73 -8.81 -19.31
N TRP A 97 -11.45 -7.83 -19.83
CA TRP A 97 -12.17 -7.93 -21.09
C TRP A 97 -11.51 -7.05 -22.14
N GLY A 98 -11.05 -7.64 -23.24
CA GLY A 98 -10.56 -6.90 -24.40
C GLY A 98 -11.68 -6.05 -24.98
N PHE A 99 -11.52 -4.72 -24.96
CA PHE A 99 -12.53 -3.78 -25.41
C PHE A 99 -12.21 -3.24 -26.81
N SER A 100 -13.21 -3.32 -27.70
CA SER A 100 -13.23 -2.65 -28.99
C SER A 100 -14.60 -2.05 -29.22
N LEU A 101 -14.66 -0.89 -29.91
CA LEU A 101 -15.93 -0.27 -30.26
C LEU A 101 -16.73 -1.12 -31.24
N SER A 102 -16.09 -1.94 -32.07
CA SER A 102 -16.76 -2.71 -33.14
C SER A 102 -17.08 -4.15 -32.77
N ARG A 103 -16.45 -4.71 -31.74
CA ARG A 103 -16.55 -6.13 -31.39
C ARG A 103 -17.16 -6.32 -29.99
N PRO A 104 -17.80 -7.47 -29.73
CA PRO A 104 -18.16 -7.84 -28.36
C PRO A 104 -16.90 -7.97 -27.48
N LEU A 105 -17.07 -7.85 -26.18
CA LEU A 105 -16.03 -8.05 -25.19
C LEU A 105 -15.51 -9.49 -25.27
N GLN A 106 -14.18 -9.62 -25.27
CA GLN A 106 -13.51 -10.91 -25.26
C GLN A 106 -12.80 -11.09 -23.93
N GLN A 107 -13.04 -12.20 -23.25
CA GLN A 107 -12.32 -12.51 -22.02
C GLN A 107 -10.84 -12.73 -22.33
N VAL A 108 -9.97 -11.91 -21.75
CA VAL A 108 -8.51 -12.00 -21.94
C VAL A 108 -7.87 -12.74 -20.78
N CYS A 109 -8.32 -12.45 -19.57
CA CYS A 109 -7.75 -13.01 -18.35
C CYS A 109 -8.82 -13.07 -17.26
N ARG A 110 -8.71 -14.08 -16.41
CA ARG A 110 -9.46 -14.26 -15.18
C ARG A 110 -8.46 -14.66 -14.11
N VAL A 111 -8.60 -14.10 -12.91
CA VAL A 111 -7.83 -14.48 -11.72
C VAL A 111 -8.76 -14.59 -10.52
N ARG A 112 -8.52 -15.58 -9.66
CA ARG A 112 -9.17 -15.65 -8.34
C ARG A 112 -8.40 -14.72 -7.39
N LEU A 113 -9.14 -13.85 -6.70
CA LEU A 113 -8.58 -12.89 -5.75
C LEU A 113 -8.42 -13.53 -4.37
N PHE A 114 -7.53 -12.95 -3.56
CA PHE A 114 -7.29 -13.28 -2.15
C PHE A 114 -6.75 -14.69 -1.87
N GLY A 115 -6.25 -15.36 -2.91
CA GLY A 115 -5.61 -16.67 -2.81
C GLY A 115 -6.51 -17.70 -2.14
N ASP A 116 -5.99 -18.32 -1.07
CA ASP A 116 -6.68 -19.35 -0.29
C ASP A 116 -7.28 -18.79 1.01
N THR A 117 -7.20 -17.47 1.25
CA THR A 117 -7.73 -16.87 2.48
C THR A 117 -9.24 -16.67 2.34
N PRO A 118 -10.06 -17.37 3.15
CA PRO A 118 -11.51 -17.31 3.02
C PRO A 118 -12.06 -15.96 3.51
N ALA A 119 -12.95 -15.35 2.73
CA ALA A 119 -13.70 -14.18 3.19
C ALA A 119 -15.05 -14.61 3.76
N CYS A 120 -15.23 -14.45 5.08
CA CYS A 120 -16.47 -14.80 5.79
C CYS A 120 -17.57 -13.73 5.67
N SER A 121 -17.27 -12.57 5.08
CA SER A 121 -18.20 -11.46 4.88
C SER A 121 -18.05 -10.87 3.48
N ASP A 122 -19.09 -10.15 3.04
CA ASP A 122 -19.03 -9.45 1.75
C ASP A 122 -18.01 -8.32 1.81
N LEU A 123 -17.23 -8.16 0.74
CA LEU A 123 -16.08 -7.26 0.70
C LEU A 123 -16.38 -6.06 -0.18
N PHE A 124 -16.05 -4.89 0.35
CA PHE A 124 -16.01 -3.68 -0.43
C PHE A 124 -14.73 -3.64 -1.29
N LEU A 125 -14.87 -3.82 -2.60
CA LEU A 125 -13.74 -3.90 -3.52
C LEU A 125 -13.36 -2.56 -4.17
N SER A 126 -12.04 -2.34 -4.27
CA SER A 126 -11.42 -1.25 -5.03
C SER A 126 -10.24 -1.80 -5.84
N VAL A 127 -10.32 -1.69 -7.17
CA VAL A 127 -9.21 -2.05 -8.07
C VAL A 127 -8.43 -0.78 -8.42
N CYS A 128 -7.11 -0.81 -8.24
CA CYS A 128 -6.24 0.33 -8.40
C CYS A 128 -5.12 0.04 -9.41
N GLU A 129 -4.80 1.02 -10.26
CA GLU A 129 -3.66 1.00 -11.17
C GLU A 129 -2.64 2.06 -10.74
N TRP A 130 -1.37 1.66 -10.65
CA TRP A 130 -0.25 2.55 -10.30
C TRP A 130 -0.10 3.73 -11.28
N PRO A 131 0.53 4.84 -10.85
CA PRO A 131 0.73 6.05 -11.65
C PRO A 131 1.23 5.79 -13.07
N SER A 132 2.35 5.10 -13.21
CA SER A 132 3.04 4.88 -14.48
C SER A 132 3.30 3.41 -14.79
N ASP A 133 3.27 2.51 -13.80
CA ASP A 133 3.51 1.09 -14.02
C ASP A 133 2.24 0.32 -14.44
N PRO A 134 2.13 -0.14 -15.70
CA PRO A 134 0.97 -0.92 -16.15
C PRO A 134 1.16 -2.42 -15.93
N SER A 135 2.31 -2.90 -15.45
CA SER A 135 2.62 -4.33 -15.41
C SER A 135 1.83 -5.10 -14.37
N GLN A 136 1.22 -4.40 -13.41
CA GLN A 136 0.42 -4.98 -12.35
C GLN A 136 -0.73 -4.05 -11.96
N ILE A 137 -1.71 -4.60 -11.26
CA ILE A 137 -2.76 -3.85 -10.56
C ILE A 137 -2.84 -4.29 -9.10
N MET A 138 -3.45 -3.47 -8.26
CA MET A 138 -3.72 -3.78 -6.86
C MET A 138 -5.24 -3.90 -6.66
N VAL A 139 -5.69 -4.88 -5.89
CA VAL A 139 -7.10 -5.07 -5.52
C VAL A 139 -7.20 -5.05 -4.01
N TYR A 140 -8.04 -4.17 -3.48
CA TYR A 140 -8.27 -3.98 -2.05
C TYR A 140 -9.71 -4.40 -1.76
N GLY A 141 -9.88 -5.29 -0.80
CA GLY A 141 -11.15 -5.68 -0.22
C GLY A 141 -11.14 -5.40 1.28
N ILE A 142 -12.19 -4.79 1.80
CA ILE A 142 -12.39 -4.65 3.25
C ILE A 142 -13.76 -5.23 3.62
N SER A 143 -13.80 -5.98 4.72
CA SER A 143 -15.05 -6.53 5.24
C SER A 143 -16.07 -5.44 5.52
N THR A 144 -17.30 -5.70 5.13
CA THR A 144 -18.43 -4.85 5.43
C THR A 144 -19.17 -5.39 6.65
N VAL A 145 -19.60 -4.48 7.53
CA VAL A 145 -20.51 -4.81 8.63
C VAL A 145 -21.91 -4.89 8.01
N ILE A 146 -22.23 -5.99 7.33
CA ILE A 146 -23.59 -6.23 6.85
C ILE A 146 -24.30 -7.14 7.85
N SER A 147 -25.39 -6.62 8.41
CA SER A 147 -26.27 -7.22 9.42
C SER A 147 -27.11 -8.41 8.93
N ASP A 148 -26.95 -8.82 7.66
CA ASP A 148 -27.76 -9.85 7.00
C ASP A 148 -27.06 -11.21 6.89
N LEU A 149 -26.01 -11.45 7.69
CA LEU A 149 -25.46 -12.80 7.84
C LEU A 149 -26.55 -13.73 8.44
N PRO A 150 -26.74 -14.95 7.91
CA PRO A 150 -27.68 -15.90 8.47
C PRO A 150 -27.40 -16.12 9.96
N LEU A 151 -28.47 -16.28 10.75
CA LEU A 151 -28.44 -16.44 12.22
C LEU A 151 -27.23 -17.28 12.67
N GLY A 152 -26.23 -16.64 13.32
CA GLY A 152 -25.16 -17.36 14.00
C GLY A 152 -23.79 -16.68 14.03
N VAL A 153 -23.45 -15.82 13.05
CA VAL A 153 -22.15 -15.12 13.02
C VAL A 153 -22.39 -13.62 13.17
N LEU A 154 -22.30 -13.11 14.40
CA LEU A 154 -22.22 -11.68 14.63
C LEU A 154 -20.84 -11.20 14.12
N PRO A 155 -20.76 -10.23 13.20
CA PRO A 155 -19.48 -9.64 12.86
C PRO A 155 -18.85 -9.05 14.14
N SER A 156 -17.55 -9.27 14.34
CA SER A 156 -16.82 -8.58 15.40
C SER A 156 -16.89 -7.08 15.13
N GLU A 157 -17.60 -6.32 15.98
CA GLU A 157 -17.67 -4.87 15.87
C GLU A 157 -16.28 -4.21 16.03
N ASP A 158 -15.34 -4.93 16.62
CA ASP A 158 -14.03 -4.43 17.05
C ASP A 158 -12.95 -4.48 15.95
N HIS A 159 -13.11 -5.36 14.96
CA HIS A 159 -12.10 -5.61 13.92
C HIS A 159 -12.71 -5.64 12.52
N ARG A 160 -11.91 -5.24 11.52
CA ARG A 160 -12.22 -5.45 10.10
C ARG A 160 -11.11 -6.18 9.39
N ASP A 161 -11.46 -7.15 8.58
CA ASP A 161 -10.53 -7.86 7.71
C ASP A 161 -10.27 -7.04 6.46
N VAL A 162 -8.99 -6.89 6.14
CA VAL A 162 -8.50 -6.26 4.92
C VAL A 162 -7.75 -7.30 4.11
N PHE A 163 -8.13 -7.41 2.84
CA PHE A 163 -7.54 -8.31 1.87
C PHE A 163 -6.94 -7.51 0.72
N ILE A 164 -5.72 -7.85 0.32
CA ILE A 164 -5.03 -7.20 -0.78
C ILE A 164 -4.51 -8.26 -1.73
N THR A 165 -4.75 -8.07 -3.02
CA THR A 165 -4.13 -8.86 -4.08
C THR A 165 -3.43 -7.92 -5.05
N ILE A 166 -2.12 -8.09 -5.23
CA ILE A 166 -1.36 -7.50 -6.32
C ILE A 166 -1.29 -8.53 -7.45
N ALA A 167 -1.83 -8.20 -8.61
CA ALA A 167 -1.96 -9.11 -9.74
C ALA A 167 -1.22 -8.60 -10.96
N ALA A 168 -0.48 -9.48 -11.63
CA ALA A 168 0.14 -9.19 -12.91
C ALA A 168 -0.92 -8.81 -13.96
N SER A 169 -0.66 -7.76 -14.73
CA SER A 169 -1.52 -7.36 -15.83
C SER A 169 -1.31 -8.25 -17.06
N PRO A 170 -2.35 -8.48 -17.88
CA PRO A 170 -2.18 -9.10 -19.18
C PRO A 170 -1.18 -8.32 -20.05
N PRO A 171 -0.40 -9.01 -20.90
CA PRO A 171 0.65 -8.39 -21.68
C PRO A 171 0.08 -7.33 -22.61
N LEU A 172 0.68 -6.14 -22.53
CA LEU A 172 0.34 -4.99 -23.36
C LEU A 172 0.86 -5.13 -24.81
N THR A 173 1.81 -6.01 -25.06
CA THR A 173 2.33 -6.31 -26.39
C THR A 173 2.34 -7.83 -26.59
N ALA A 174 2.59 -8.30 -27.80
CA ALA A 174 2.76 -9.73 -28.00
C ALA A 174 3.95 -10.23 -27.18
N CYS A 175 3.70 -11.09 -26.19
CA CYS A 175 4.73 -11.71 -25.38
C CYS A 175 5.04 -13.11 -25.93
N ALA A 176 6.28 -13.35 -26.32
CA ALA A 176 6.73 -14.64 -26.87
C ALA A 176 6.53 -15.78 -25.86
N GLU A 177 6.87 -15.56 -24.60
CA GLU A 177 6.73 -16.55 -23.53
C GLU A 177 5.26 -16.88 -23.21
N CYS A 178 4.36 -15.90 -23.27
CA CYS A 178 2.92 -16.17 -23.14
C CYS A 178 2.35 -16.89 -24.36
N SER A 179 2.97 -16.71 -25.53
CA SER A 179 2.53 -17.37 -26.76
C SER A 179 2.98 -18.83 -26.81
N SER A 180 4.14 -19.13 -26.23
CA SER A 180 4.69 -20.49 -26.10
C SER A 180 4.20 -21.23 -24.86
N ALA A 181 3.51 -20.55 -23.94
CA ALA A 181 2.95 -21.19 -22.75
C ALA A 181 1.75 -22.07 -23.11
N LEU A 182 1.85 -23.35 -22.74
CA LEU A 182 0.76 -24.31 -22.84
C LEU A 182 -0.47 -23.80 -22.08
N PRO A 183 -1.70 -24.02 -22.59
CA PRO A 183 -2.92 -23.70 -21.85
C PRO A 183 -2.92 -24.41 -20.49
N THR A 184 -3.17 -23.66 -19.42
CA THR A 184 -3.30 -24.21 -18.07
C THR A 184 -4.78 -24.47 -17.76
N GLY A 185 -5.15 -25.75 -17.61
CA GLY A 185 -6.44 -26.19 -17.08
C GLY A 185 -7.65 -26.15 -18.03
N GLU A 186 -8.80 -26.59 -17.50
CA GLU A 186 -10.07 -26.78 -18.22
C GLU A 186 -10.71 -25.47 -18.74
N SER A 187 -10.19 -24.30 -18.35
CA SER A 187 -10.74 -22.99 -18.69
C SER A 187 -10.35 -22.47 -20.08
N GLY A 188 -9.52 -23.19 -20.85
CA GLY A 188 -9.12 -22.79 -22.22
C GLY A 188 -8.35 -21.47 -22.30
N LEU A 189 -7.90 -20.91 -21.17
CA LEU A 189 -7.11 -19.69 -21.12
C LEU A 189 -5.66 -20.00 -21.47
N ARG A 190 -5.05 -19.17 -22.32
CA ARG A 190 -3.64 -19.30 -22.70
C ARG A 190 -2.77 -19.24 -21.43
N GLY A 191 -1.76 -20.11 -21.37
CA GLY A 191 -0.78 -20.08 -20.30
C GLY A 191 -0.12 -18.70 -20.19
N ARG A 192 0.19 -18.30 -18.96
CA ARG A 192 0.90 -17.04 -18.69
C ARG A 192 2.36 -17.33 -18.37
N CYS A 193 3.24 -16.41 -18.77
CA CYS A 193 4.62 -16.45 -18.32
C CYS A 193 4.72 -15.82 -16.94
N ARG A 194 5.89 -15.95 -16.30
CA ARG A 194 6.11 -15.45 -14.94
C ARG A 194 5.88 -13.93 -14.80
N ARG A 195 6.10 -13.16 -15.88
CA ARG A 195 5.87 -11.69 -15.88
C ARG A 195 4.39 -11.29 -15.89
N HIS A 196 3.53 -12.17 -16.39
CA HIS A 196 2.13 -11.86 -16.69
C HIS A 196 1.17 -12.83 -15.99
N GLY A 197 1.64 -13.51 -14.94
CA GLY A 197 0.97 -14.65 -14.35
C GLY A 197 1.29 -14.89 -12.87
N TYR A 198 1.52 -13.82 -12.09
CA TYR A 198 1.73 -13.89 -10.65
C TYR A 198 0.67 -13.12 -9.88
N LEU A 199 0.41 -13.57 -8.66
CA LEU A 199 -0.45 -12.95 -7.65
C LEU A 199 0.34 -12.87 -6.34
N VAL A 200 0.24 -11.74 -5.65
CA VAL A 200 0.75 -11.57 -4.29
C VAL A 200 -0.42 -11.17 -3.40
N ASN A 201 -0.70 -11.94 -2.36
CA ASN A 201 -1.83 -11.74 -1.48
C ASN A 201 -1.37 -11.40 -0.06
N PHE A 202 -2.07 -10.44 0.55
CA PHE A 202 -1.93 -10.04 1.94
C PHE A 202 -3.30 -10.09 2.61
N HIS A 203 -3.34 -10.49 3.87
CA HIS A 203 -4.51 -10.41 4.74
C HIS A 203 -4.08 -9.90 6.10
N TYR A 204 -4.83 -8.95 6.65
CA TYR A 204 -4.59 -8.41 7.97
C TYR A 204 -5.87 -7.81 8.55
N GLN A 205 -5.87 -7.57 9.86
CA GLN A 205 -6.99 -6.99 10.58
C GLN A 205 -6.68 -5.56 11.01
N VAL A 206 -7.71 -4.72 11.04
CA VAL A 206 -7.63 -3.34 11.54
C VAL A 206 -8.63 -3.12 12.67
N VAL A 207 -8.27 -2.25 13.62
CA VAL A 207 -9.09 -1.89 14.78
C VAL A 207 -9.65 -0.47 14.67
N PHE A 208 -10.63 -0.17 15.52
CA PHE A 208 -11.09 1.20 15.69
C PHE A 208 -9.99 2.09 16.30
N PRO A 209 -9.76 3.32 15.80
CA PRO A 209 -10.47 3.98 14.70
C PRO A 209 -10.01 3.45 13.33
N PHE A 210 -10.90 2.76 12.61
CA PHE A 210 -10.54 2.05 11.37
C PHE A 210 -9.80 2.97 10.38
N PRO A 211 -8.56 2.63 9.97
CA PRO A 211 -7.77 3.46 9.06
C PRO A 211 -8.49 3.71 7.74
N GLY A 212 -8.39 4.94 7.24
CA GLY A 212 -8.92 5.29 5.93
C GLY A 212 -8.07 4.73 4.80
N PHE A 213 -8.71 4.19 3.74
CA PHE A 213 -8.02 3.84 2.51
C PHE A 213 -8.06 5.01 1.51
N GLN A 214 -6.89 5.56 1.17
CA GLN A 214 -6.68 6.69 0.27
C GLN A 214 -5.74 6.29 -0.89
N PRO A 215 -6.26 5.61 -1.93
CA PRO A 215 -5.43 5.02 -2.99
C PRO A 215 -4.58 6.03 -3.75
N SER A 216 -5.11 7.24 -3.96
CA SER A 216 -4.41 8.31 -4.66
C SER A 216 -3.12 8.76 -3.98
N VAL A 217 -2.98 8.47 -2.68
CA VAL A 217 -1.78 8.78 -1.88
C VAL A 217 -0.97 7.52 -1.64
N GLN A 218 -1.61 6.44 -1.16
CA GLN A 218 -0.94 5.20 -0.74
C GLN A 218 -0.27 4.42 -1.90
N LEU A 219 -0.72 4.62 -3.14
CA LEU A 219 -0.10 4.09 -4.36
C LEU A 219 0.62 5.19 -5.16
N GLY A 220 0.98 6.31 -4.52
CA GLY A 220 1.57 7.48 -5.18
C GLY A 220 2.96 7.21 -5.81
N CYS A 221 3.62 6.12 -5.43
CA CYS A 221 4.87 5.66 -6.01
C CYS A 221 4.67 4.31 -6.70
N ASP A 222 5.20 4.16 -7.92
CA ASP A 222 5.05 2.93 -8.69
C ASP A 222 5.63 1.73 -7.92
N ARG A 223 4.89 0.61 -7.90
CA ARG A 223 5.23 -0.66 -7.22
C ARG A 223 5.30 -0.62 -5.69
N ILE A 224 5.19 0.54 -5.07
CA ILE A 224 5.17 0.70 -3.61
C ILE A 224 3.72 0.93 -3.16
N LEU A 225 3.32 0.21 -2.13
CA LEU A 225 2.03 0.32 -1.46
C LEU A 225 2.26 0.60 0.03
N VAL A 226 1.71 1.71 0.52
CA VAL A 226 1.77 2.05 1.95
C VAL A 226 0.45 1.69 2.64
N LEU A 227 0.51 0.80 3.63
CA LEU A 227 -0.64 0.28 4.38
C LEU A 227 -0.58 0.72 5.82
N ASN A 228 -1.74 1.07 6.36
CA ASN A 228 -1.93 1.28 7.79
C ASN A 228 -2.61 0.04 8.37
N THR A 229 -1.93 -0.63 9.31
CA THR A 229 -2.40 -1.85 10.02
C THR A 229 -3.04 -1.54 11.37
N SER A 230 -3.29 -0.26 11.66
CA SER A 230 -3.69 0.33 12.94
C SER A 230 -2.53 0.51 13.92
N TYR A 231 -1.60 -0.45 14.01
CA TYR A 231 -0.46 -0.40 14.94
C TYR A 231 0.84 0.02 14.26
N SER A 232 0.97 -0.29 12.97
CA SER A 232 2.16 0.01 12.19
C SER A 232 1.83 0.55 10.80
N LEU A 233 2.80 1.22 10.21
CA LEU A 233 2.79 1.62 8.82
C LEU A 233 3.70 0.67 8.04
N LEU A 234 3.13 -0.06 7.09
CA LEU A 234 3.85 -1.00 6.24
C LEU A 234 4.01 -0.41 4.84
N ALA A 235 5.23 -0.24 4.37
CA ALA A 235 5.54 -0.04 2.96
C ALA A 235 5.88 -1.40 2.35
N CYS A 236 5.13 -1.80 1.34
CA CYS A 236 5.36 -3.04 0.61
C CYS A 236 5.71 -2.73 -0.84
N ALA A 237 6.76 -3.38 -1.36
CA ALA A 237 7.11 -3.31 -2.76
C ALA A 237 7.09 -4.70 -3.40
N VAL A 238 6.48 -4.79 -4.59
CA VAL A 238 6.44 -6.02 -5.39
C VAL A 238 7.11 -5.78 -6.73
N SER A 239 8.16 -6.54 -7.00
CA SER A 239 8.96 -6.44 -8.21
C SER A 239 9.31 -7.81 -8.78
N LEU A 240 9.81 -7.82 -10.01
CA LEU A 240 10.32 -9.02 -10.66
C LEU A 240 11.84 -8.92 -10.74
N THR A 241 12.57 -9.98 -10.39
CA THR A 241 14.01 -10.05 -10.60
C THR A 241 14.30 -10.27 -12.09
N GLU A 242 15.27 -9.54 -12.65
CA GLU A 242 15.71 -9.72 -14.03
C GLU A 242 16.80 -10.80 -14.13
N GLU A 243 16.78 -11.58 -15.22
CA GLU A 243 17.79 -12.61 -15.47
C GLU A 243 19.11 -11.98 -15.97
N ALA A 244 20.19 -12.19 -15.21
CA ALA A 244 21.60 -11.94 -15.54
C ALA A 244 22.04 -10.48 -15.88
N GLY A 245 22.85 -9.90 -14.97
CA GLY A 245 23.80 -8.83 -15.28
C GLY A 245 23.59 -7.49 -14.57
N SER A 246 22.35 -7.16 -14.19
CA SER A 246 22.06 -6.01 -13.32
C SER A 246 21.34 -6.50 -12.08
N ALA A 247 22.00 -6.48 -10.93
CA ALA A 247 21.29 -6.57 -9.67
C ALA A 247 20.28 -5.40 -9.65
N THR A 248 18.99 -5.72 -9.68
CA THR A 248 17.96 -4.72 -9.42
C THR A 248 18.07 -4.37 -7.94
N PRO A 249 18.51 -3.15 -7.56
CA PRO A 249 18.54 -2.77 -6.16
C PRO A 249 17.13 -2.90 -5.58
N GLY A 250 17.03 -3.27 -4.30
CA GLY A 250 15.77 -3.27 -3.57
C GLY A 250 15.05 -1.93 -3.75
N LEU A 251 13.73 -1.99 -3.92
CA LEU A 251 12.89 -0.80 -4.03
C LEU A 251 12.73 -0.12 -2.67
N LEU A 252 12.88 -0.89 -1.59
CA LEU A 252 12.85 -0.41 -0.22
C LEU A 252 14.21 -0.64 0.42
N TYR A 253 14.52 0.20 1.41
CA TYR A 253 15.62 0.02 2.34
C TYR A 253 16.98 -0.31 1.68
N GLN A 254 17.63 0.73 1.17
CA GLN A 254 18.99 0.65 0.66
C GLN A 254 19.94 0.87 1.84
N GLN A 255 20.48 -0.22 2.40
CA GLN A 255 21.59 -0.10 3.34
C GLN A 255 22.70 0.72 2.67
N ALA A 256 23.06 1.83 3.31
CA ALA A 256 24.22 2.59 2.87
C ALA A 256 25.43 1.65 2.92
N GLU A 257 26.02 1.34 1.77
CA GLU A 257 27.36 0.79 1.74
C GLU A 257 28.26 1.77 2.49
N THR A 258 28.59 1.46 3.73
CA THR A 258 29.70 2.09 4.43
C THR A 258 30.96 1.69 3.68
N LYS A 259 31.32 2.47 2.66
CA LYS A 259 32.68 2.46 2.14
C LYS A 259 33.60 2.67 3.34
N PRO A 260 34.55 1.76 3.63
CA PRO A 260 35.52 2.02 4.66
C PRO A 260 36.31 3.26 4.23
N GLU A 261 36.12 4.35 4.97
CA GLU A 261 36.82 5.61 4.76
C GLU A 261 38.29 5.41 5.14
N THR A 262 39.06 4.76 4.26
CA THR A 262 40.51 4.76 4.31
C THR A 262 41.00 6.06 3.70
N GLN A 263 40.72 7.18 4.38
CA GLN A 263 41.50 8.40 4.21
C GLN A 263 42.38 8.57 5.43
N ARG A 264 43.59 8.03 5.29
CA ARG A 264 44.77 8.44 6.05
C ARG A 264 44.80 9.96 6.12
N LEU A 265 44.68 10.52 7.33
CA LEU A 265 45.15 11.87 7.63
C LEU A 265 46.63 11.97 7.22
N ARG A 266 46.89 12.49 6.02
CA ARG A 266 48.19 13.07 5.68
C ARG A 266 48.13 14.54 6.07
N SER A 267 48.71 14.83 7.22
CA SER A 267 49.04 16.19 7.63
C SER A 267 50.01 16.82 6.62
N PRO A 268 49.83 18.10 6.23
CA PRO A 268 50.82 18.81 5.43
C PRO A 268 52.01 19.19 6.31
N GLY A 269 53.18 18.78 5.86
CA GLY A 269 54.46 19.05 6.52
C GLY A 269 54.73 20.55 6.67
N ARG A 270 55.19 20.93 7.86
CA ARG A 270 55.96 22.15 8.08
C ARG A 270 57.40 21.78 8.39
N SER A 271 58.27 22.38 7.60
CA SER A 271 59.73 22.32 7.59
C SER A 271 60.36 22.60 8.96
N ALA A 272 61.39 21.82 9.27
CA ALA A 272 62.21 21.91 10.46
C ALA A 272 63.19 23.10 10.42
N SER A 273 63.45 23.68 11.59
CA SER A 273 64.75 24.32 11.89
C SER A 273 65.07 24.28 13.38
N ARG A 274 66.12 23.51 13.69
CA ARG A 274 67.20 23.69 14.69
C ARG A 274 66.89 23.80 16.21
N SER A 275 67.47 22.82 16.92
CA SER A 275 67.74 22.63 18.36
C SER A 275 68.73 23.65 18.97
N PRO A 276 69.24 23.51 20.23
CA PRO A 276 68.85 22.70 21.42
C PRO A 276 68.92 23.50 22.76
N ASP A 277 68.85 22.79 23.90
CA ASP A 277 69.18 23.14 25.32
C ASP A 277 67.94 23.12 26.24
N GLY A 278 67.88 22.48 27.41
CA GLY A 278 68.80 21.67 28.20
C GLY A 278 68.17 21.38 29.59
N LEU A 279 68.55 20.23 30.17
CA LEU A 279 68.63 19.87 31.61
C LEU A 279 67.38 19.63 32.52
N ARG A 280 67.42 18.40 33.11
CA ARG A 280 67.26 17.98 34.54
C ARG A 280 65.85 17.90 35.16
N SER A 281 65.42 16.68 35.56
CA SER A 281 65.50 16.06 36.92
C SER A 281 64.09 16.10 37.56
N SER A 282 63.50 15.13 38.27
CA SER A 282 63.94 14.01 39.12
C SER A 282 62.71 13.14 39.47
N VAL A 283 62.91 11.84 39.67
CA VAL A 283 62.06 10.84 40.37
C VAL A 283 62.46 10.88 41.89
N PRO A 284 61.91 10.13 42.91
CA PRO A 284 60.98 8.98 42.87
C PRO A 284 60.00 8.72 44.08
N HIS A 285 59.29 7.58 43.97
CA HIS A 285 58.76 6.67 45.03
C HIS A 285 57.53 7.13 45.85
N VAL A 286 56.52 6.29 46.18
CA VAL A 286 56.57 4.99 46.89
C VAL A 286 55.39 4.07 46.50
N SER A 287 55.66 2.76 46.57
CA SER A 287 54.78 1.61 46.30
C SER A 287 54.24 0.96 47.58
N VAL A 288 53.00 0.44 47.56
CA VAL A 288 52.47 -0.75 48.30
C VAL A 288 51.18 -1.14 47.54
N GLY A 289 50.83 -2.36 47.13
CA GLY A 289 51.24 -3.73 47.41
C GLY A 289 49.94 -4.57 47.40
N GLY A 290 49.86 -5.64 46.59
CA GLY A 290 48.77 -6.64 46.69
C GLY A 290 48.21 -7.19 45.37
N THR A 291 48.84 -8.23 44.84
CA THR A 291 48.25 -9.30 44.00
C THR A 291 48.05 -10.56 44.87
N PRO A 292 47.44 -11.69 44.44
CA PRO A 292 47.00 -12.12 43.10
C PRO A 292 45.55 -12.70 43.10
N LEU A 293 44.91 -13.06 41.97
CA LEU A 293 45.02 -14.39 41.36
C LEU A 293 44.11 -14.55 40.12
N HIS A 294 44.67 -15.31 39.16
CA HIS A 294 44.08 -16.09 38.08
C HIS A 294 43.63 -15.43 36.77
N ALA A 295 44.63 -15.38 35.86
CA ALA A 295 44.50 -15.66 34.44
C ALA A 295 43.90 -17.05 34.16
N LEU A 296 43.23 -17.17 33.01
CA LEU A 296 43.64 -18.07 31.92
C LEU A 296 43.01 -17.55 30.61
N GLU A 297 43.88 -17.05 29.74
CA GLU A 297 43.68 -17.02 28.30
C GLU A 297 43.75 -18.46 27.78
N GLU A 298 42.92 -18.82 26.81
CA GLU A 298 43.36 -19.71 25.73
C GLU A 298 42.53 -19.41 24.47
N GLU A 299 43.24 -18.96 23.45
CA GLU A 299 42.80 -18.86 22.07
C GLU A 299 42.51 -20.25 21.49
N GLY A 300 41.54 -20.32 20.58
CA GLY A 300 41.23 -21.51 19.80
C GLY A 300 40.49 -21.11 18.53
N ASP A 301 41.22 -20.58 17.56
CA ASP A 301 40.80 -20.44 16.17
C ASP A 301 40.39 -21.81 15.59
N LEU A 302 39.13 -21.94 15.18
CA LEU A 302 38.74 -22.86 14.11
C LEU A 302 37.68 -22.20 13.24
N ALA A 303 38.12 -21.87 12.01
CA ALA A 303 37.29 -21.46 10.90
C ALA A 303 36.18 -22.50 10.62
N GLY A 304 34.94 -22.03 10.57
CA GLY A 304 33.78 -22.77 10.11
C GLY A 304 32.91 -21.86 9.24
N SER A 305 33.04 -22.04 7.93
CA SER A 305 32.20 -21.45 6.89
C SER A 305 30.71 -21.75 7.13
N GLY A 306 29.88 -20.71 7.11
CA GLY A 306 28.43 -20.80 7.19
C GLY A 306 27.78 -19.50 6.73
N GLU A 307 27.84 -19.25 5.42
CA GLU A 307 26.97 -18.28 4.73
C GLU A 307 25.55 -18.87 4.65
N ASP A 308 24.58 -18.16 5.23
CA ASP A 308 23.16 -18.02 4.84
C ASP A 308 22.29 -17.81 6.09
N HIS A 309 21.88 -16.56 6.35
CA HIS A 309 20.54 -16.13 6.77
C HIS A 309 20.60 -14.63 7.10
N ASP A 310 19.77 -13.82 6.42
CA ASP A 310 19.48 -12.43 6.81
C ASP A 310 18.11 -12.42 7.52
N PRO A 311 18.06 -12.57 8.87
CA PRO A 311 16.86 -12.28 9.64
C PRO A 311 16.74 -10.76 9.77
N GLY A 312 15.54 -10.22 9.56
CA GLY A 312 15.29 -8.78 9.39
C GLY A 312 16.01 -7.86 10.38
N VAL A 313 16.50 -6.72 9.89
CA VAL A 313 17.18 -5.73 10.72
C VAL A 313 16.14 -4.95 11.52
N GLU A 314 16.08 -5.15 12.84
CA GLU A 314 15.34 -4.28 13.75
C GLU A 314 16.21 -3.06 14.11
N LEU A 315 15.88 -1.91 13.52
CA LEU A 315 16.45 -0.63 13.90
C LEU A 315 15.36 0.17 14.62
N GLY A 316 15.44 0.33 15.94
CA GLY A 316 14.55 1.17 16.78
C GLY A 316 13.19 1.54 16.15
N GLY A 317 12.18 0.67 16.29
CA GLY A 317 10.83 0.86 15.75
C GLY A 317 10.67 0.64 14.24
N VAL A 318 11.70 0.14 13.55
CA VAL A 318 11.68 -0.16 12.11
C VAL A 318 12.15 -1.58 11.88
N SER A 319 11.44 -2.32 11.03
CA SER A 319 11.83 -3.66 10.59
C SER A 319 11.74 -3.79 9.07
N TYR A 320 12.68 -4.53 8.48
CA TYR A 320 12.75 -4.78 7.05
C TYR A 320 12.84 -6.27 6.74
N SER A 321 12.09 -6.73 5.76
CA SER A 321 12.21 -8.08 5.20
C SER A 321 12.12 -8.08 3.68
N SER A 322 12.91 -8.95 3.04
CA SER A 322 12.90 -9.18 1.59
C SER A 322 12.79 -10.68 1.34
N SER A 323 11.74 -11.08 0.62
CA SER A 323 11.47 -12.47 0.28
C SER A 323 11.35 -12.64 -1.24
N VAL A 324 11.97 -13.68 -1.78
CA VAL A 324 11.96 -13.96 -3.22
C VAL A 324 11.32 -15.32 -3.52
N TYR A 325 10.37 -15.32 -4.45
CA TYR A 325 9.54 -16.48 -4.77
C TYR A 325 9.72 -16.90 -6.23
N SER A 326 9.95 -18.19 -6.44
CA SER A 326 9.98 -18.80 -7.77
C SER A 326 8.64 -19.47 -8.08
N LEU A 327 8.05 -19.10 -9.22
CA LEU A 327 6.83 -19.74 -9.74
C LEU A 327 7.20 -20.88 -10.69
N ALA A 328 6.97 -22.12 -10.27
CA ALA A 328 7.23 -23.32 -11.07
C ALA A 328 6.17 -23.49 -12.18
N ARG A 329 6.57 -23.98 -13.37
CA ARG A 329 5.64 -24.34 -14.46
C ARG A 329 4.98 -25.73 -14.27
N THR A 330 5.45 -26.54 -13.29
CA THR A 330 5.13 -27.95 -12.90
C THR A 330 5.35 -29.04 -13.98
N PRO A 331 5.46 -30.34 -13.63
CA PRO A 331 6.15 -30.96 -12.48
C PRO A 331 7.18 -32.01 -12.95
N SER A 332 8.42 -31.96 -12.45
CA SER A 332 9.32 -33.13 -12.35
C SER A 332 10.64 -32.65 -11.75
N LEU A 333 10.83 -32.95 -10.48
CA LEU A 333 12.08 -33.37 -9.86
C LEU A 333 11.69 -33.78 -8.43
N ASP A 334 12.08 -35.00 -8.09
CA ASP A 334 11.73 -35.81 -6.93
C ASP A 334 11.12 -35.09 -5.71
N HIS A 335 9.97 -35.61 -5.30
CA HIS A 335 9.57 -35.59 -3.89
C HIS A 335 10.63 -36.35 -3.07
N SER A 336 11.67 -35.64 -2.69
CA SER A 336 12.61 -36.07 -1.66
C SER A 336 12.81 -34.91 -0.71
N ARG A 337 12.27 -35.10 0.50
CA ARG A 337 12.24 -34.18 1.65
C ARG A 337 11.32 -32.98 1.48
N GLY A 338 10.02 -33.25 1.70
CA GLY A 338 9.21 -32.32 2.46
C GLY A 338 9.90 -32.06 3.80
N GLY A 339 10.65 -30.96 3.87
CA GLY A 339 10.94 -30.32 5.13
C GLY A 339 9.60 -29.89 5.68
N ARG A 340 9.08 -30.64 6.66
CA ARG A 340 8.08 -30.14 7.59
C ARG A 340 8.61 -28.77 8.02
N GLY A 341 7.94 -27.69 7.60
CA GLY A 341 8.20 -26.37 8.15
C GLY A 341 8.17 -26.52 9.65
N SER A 342 9.27 -26.17 10.29
CA SER A 342 9.33 -26.00 11.74
C SER A 342 8.16 -25.08 12.11
N SER A 343 7.14 -25.64 12.74
CA SER A 343 5.91 -24.94 13.12
C SER A 343 6.11 -24.04 14.34
N TYR A 344 7.31 -23.47 14.50
CA TYR A 344 7.72 -22.77 15.72
C TYR A 344 8.45 -21.44 15.45
N ASP A 345 8.49 -20.95 14.21
CA ASP A 345 9.20 -19.69 13.85
C ASP A 345 8.48 -18.77 12.85
N GLU A 346 7.22 -19.04 12.49
CA GLU A 346 6.44 -18.12 11.62
C GLU A 346 5.90 -16.90 12.39
N ASP A 347 5.73 -17.01 13.71
CA ASP A 347 5.17 -15.95 14.56
C ASP A 347 6.16 -14.82 14.87
N MET A 348 7.44 -14.98 14.50
CA MET A 348 8.52 -14.04 14.86
C MET A 348 9.07 -13.25 13.67
N LYS A 349 8.46 -13.36 12.49
CA LYS A 349 8.87 -12.57 11.31
C LYS A 349 8.21 -11.19 11.33
N PRO A 350 9.00 -10.11 11.34
CA PRO A 350 8.43 -8.77 11.25
C PRO A 350 7.82 -8.55 9.85
N GLY A 351 6.51 -8.28 9.80
CA GLY A 351 5.78 -7.98 8.56
C GLY A 351 4.41 -8.65 8.48
N LEU A 352 3.70 -8.40 7.38
CA LEU A 352 2.42 -9.08 7.13
C LEU A 352 2.66 -10.42 6.42
N PRO A 353 1.91 -11.48 6.77
CA PRO A 353 1.94 -12.74 6.03
C PRO A 353 1.67 -12.53 4.53
N VAL A 354 2.50 -13.16 3.69
CA VAL A 354 2.43 -13.03 2.23
C VAL A 354 2.26 -14.39 1.58
N SER A 355 1.28 -14.50 0.68
CA SER A 355 1.13 -15.64 -0.23
C SER A 355 1.45 -15.20 -1.65
N VAL A 356 2.37 -15.89 -2.32
CA VAL A 356 2.69 -15.68 -3.73
C VAL A 356 2.25 -16.88 -4.54
N THR A 357 1.38 -16.69 -5.52
CA THR A 357 0.84 -17.76 -6.37
C THR A 357 0.89 -17.38 -7.85
N ASP A 358 0.71 -18.36 -8.72
CA ASP A 358 0.37 -18.10 -10.11
C ASP A 358 -1.14 -17.99 -10.33
N PHE A 359 -1.57 -17.73 -11.57
CA PHE A 359 -3.00 -17.63 -11.89
C PHE A 359 -3.78 -18.94 -11.78
N ALA A 360 -3.09 -20.08 -11.68
CA ALA A 360 -3.67 -21.38 -11.38
C ALA A 360 -3.65 -21.68 -9.87
N LEU A 361 -3.33 -20.68 -9.04
CA LEU A 361 -3.20 -20.77 -7.59
C LEU A 361 -2.12 -21.76 -7.12
N ARG A 362 -1.14 -22.06 -7.97
CA ARG A 362 0.03 -22.84 -7.57
C ARG A 362 0.94 -21.97 -6.74
N GLN A 363 1.25 -22.43 -5.52
CA GLN A 363 2.09 -21.71 -4.57
C GLN A 363 3.51 -21.55 -5.10
N GLY A 364 4.04 -20.34 -4.94
CA GLY A 364 5.44 -20.02 -5.18
C GLY A 364 6.33 -20.61 -4.08
N ILE A 365 7.53 -21.01 -4.47
CA ILE A 365 8.52 -21.54 -3.54
C ILE A 365 9.47 -20.41 -3.17
N LEU A 366 9.69 -20.19 -1.87
CA LEU A 366 10.69 -19.25 -1.38
C LEU A 366 12.09 -19.75 -1.82
N VAL A 367 12.88 -18.87 -2.43
CA VAL A 367 14.21 -19.19 -2.96
C VAL A 367 15.26 -18.21 -2.44
N SER A 368 16.53 -18.63 -2.42
CA SER A 368 17.63 -17.77 -2.04
C SER A 368 17.92 -16.70 -3.09
N GLU A 369 18.57 -15.62 -2.67
CA GLU A 369 19.00 -14.52 -3.54
C GLU A 369 19.89 -15.02 -4.70
N ALA A 370 20.75 -16.01 -4.43
CA ALA A 370 21.60 -16.64 -5.44
C ALA A 370 20.80 -17.39 -6.52
N MET A 371 19.65 -17.99 -6.16
CA MET A 371 18.74 -18.57 -7.15
C MET A 371 17.99 -17.49 -7.92
N ALA A 372 17.62 -16.40 -7.25
CA ALA A 372 16.92 -15.26 -7.86
C ALA A 372 17.74 -14.54 -8.94
N GLN A 373 19.07 -14.65 -8.91
CA GLN A 373 19.97 -14.12 -9.94
C GLN A 373 19.99 -14.98 -11.22
N ARG A 374 19.59 -16.26 -11.11
CA ARG A 374 19.66 -17.25 -12.20
C ARG A 374 18.34 -17.41 -12.94
N ALA A 375 17.24 -16.92 -12.36
CA ALA A 375 15.91 -17.09 -12.91
C ALA A 375 15.02 -15.90 -12.52
N MET A 376 14.05 -15.61 -13.39
CA MET A 376 13.05 -14.59 -13.10
C MET A 376 12.12 -15.04 -11.95
N CYS A 377 12.11 -14.26 -10.87
CA CYS A 377 11.36 -14.50 -9.63
C CYS A 377 10.53 -13.27 -9.21
N VAL A 378 9.58 -13.47 -8.30
CA VAL A 378 8.80 -12.39 -7.68
C VAL A 378 9.48 -12.00 -6.37
N ARG A 379 9.90 -10.75 -6.22
CA ARG A 379 10.43 -10.20 -4.98
C ARG A 379 9.34 -9.41 -4.26
N VAL A 380 9.21 -9.66 -2.96
CA VAL A 380 8.33 -8.92 -2.05
C VAL A 380 9.19 -8.33 -0.94
N GLU A 381 9.19 -7.02 -0.85
CA GLU A 381 9.88 -6.26 0.19
C GLU A 381 8.85 -5.65 1.14
N GLN A 382 9.13 -5.66 2.43
CA GLN A 382 8.29 -5.12 3.48
C GLN A 382 9.16 -4.29 4.44
N LEU A 383 8.86 -3.00 4.54
CA LEU A 383 9.45 -2.10 5.52
C LEU A 383 8.35 -1.62 6.45
N THR A 384 8.47 -1.92 7.74
CA THR A 384 7.45 -1.63 8.75
C THR A 384 7.95 -0.56 9.70
N LEU A 385 7.09 0.40 10.02
CA LEU A 385 7.31 1.44 11.02
C LEU A 385 6.30 1.24 12.16
N ASP A 386 6.80 0.98 13.36
CA ASP A 386 5.99 0.91 14.58
C ASP A 386 5.52 2.32 14.96
N LEU A 387 4.20 2.51 15.06
CA LEU A 387 3.64 3.82 15.39
C LEU A 387 3.87 4.19 16.85
N GLU A 388 3.83 3.25 17.79
CA GLU A 388 3.97 3.52 19.22
C GLU A 388 5.39 3.97 19.57
N ASP A 389 6.39 3.33 18.97
CA ASP A 389 7.79 3.74 19.10
C ASP A 389 8.02 5.15 18.56
N VAL A 390 7.46 5.46 17.37
CA VAL A 390 7.55 6.79 16.76
C VAL A 390 6.84 7.84 17.59
N ILE A 391 5.65 7.54 18.10
CA ILE A 391 4.87 8.44 18.96
C ILE A 391 5.65 8.73 20.24
N SER A 392 6.14 7.69 20.91
CA SER A 392 6.87 7.80 22.18
C SER A 392 8.16 8.60 22.01
N ALA A 393 8.94 8.30 20.97
CA ALA A 393 10.15 9.05 20.64
C ALA A 393 9.83 10.52 20.31
N SER A 394 8.77 10.78 19.55
CA SER A 394 8.35 12.14 19.17
C SER A 394 7.90 12.97 20.36
N ILE A 395 7.15 12.37 21.30
CA ILE A 395 6.73 13.06 22.54
C ILE A 395 7.96 13.40 23.38
N ALA A 396 8.86 12.44 23.61
CA ALA A 396 10.04 12.66 24.45
C ALA A 396 10.98 13.74 23.91
N SER A 397 11.12 13.83 22.58
CA SER A 397 12.10 14.72 21.94
C SER A 397 11.56 16.06 21.47
N HIS A 398 10.27 16.15 21.09
CA HIS A 398 9.72 17.35 20.41
C HIS A 398 8.46 17.93 21.08
N ALA A 399 7.75 17.21 21.94
CA ALA A 399 6.53 17.74 22.54
C ALA A 399 6.85 18.75 23.66
N PRO A 400 6.37 20.01 23.59
CA PRO A 400 6.63 21.02 24.62
C PRO A 400 5.86 20.76 25.92
N TRP A 401 5.00 19.75 25.94
CA TRP A 401 4.18 19.32 27.07
C TRP A 401 4.56 17.91 27.57
N SER A 402 5.73 17.41 27.16
CA SER A 402 6.24 16.08 27.51
C SER A 402 6.40 15.86 29.01
N ASP A 403 6.72 16.92 29.77
CA ASP A 403 6.80 16.94 31.22
C ASP A 403 5.47 16.66 31.92
N ARG A 404 4.35 16.94 31.23
CA ARG A 404 2.98 16.72 31.72
C ARG A 404 2.36 15.43 31.19
N PHE A 405 2.97 14.80 30.19
CA PHE A 405 2.44 13.60 29.54
C PHE A 405 2.44 12.40 30.51
N CYS A 406 1.38 11.59 30.45
CA CYS A 406 1.26 10.37 31.24
C CYS A 406 1.28 9.13 30.34
N SER A 407 0.34 9.07 29.39
CA SER A 407 0.19 7.98 28.43
C SER A 407 -0.68 8.44 27.26
N PHE A 408 -0.60 7.77 26.11
CA PHE A 408 -1.63 7.87 25.08
C PHE A 408 -2.57 6.65 25.16
N THR A 409 -3.85 6.85 24.87
CA THR A 409 -4.88 5.80 24.97
C THR A 409 -5.26 5.24 23.61
N ASP A 410 -5.21 6.06 22.57
CA ASP A 410 -5.65 5.72 21.22
C ASP A 410 -4.97 6.66 20.21
N TYR A 411 -4.75 6.19 18.99
CA TYR A 411 -4.11 6.95 17.92
C TYR A 411 -4.67 6.60 16.55
N ASP A 412 -4.55 7.55 15.63
CA ASP A 412 -4.89 7.35 14.22
C ASP A 412 -3.82 7.98 13.34
N ALA A 413 -3.47 7.32 12.24
CA ALA A 413 -2.41 7.75 11.33
C ALA A 413 -2.95 7.90 9.92
N VAL A 414 -2.76 9.09 9.33
CA VAL A 414 -3.15 9.40 7.96
C VAL A 414 -1.91 9.69 7.14
N VAL A 415 -1.76 8.95 6.04
CA VAL A 415 -0.74 9.23 5.03
C VAL A 415 -1.14 10.48 4.26
N LEU A 416 -0.35 11.54 4.39
CA LEU A 416 -0.58 12.80 3.67
C LEU A 416 0.01 12.76 2.27
N GLN A 417 1.19 12.14 2.12
CA GLN A 417 1.87 12.06 0.82
C GLN A 417 2.84 10.89 0.79
N VAL A 418 2.94 10.23 -0.38
CA VAL A 418 4.08 9.35 -0.71
C VAL A 418 4.85 10.05 -1.82
N CYS A 419 6.09 10.45 -1.53
CA CYS A 419 6.93 11.19 -2.46
C CYS A 419 7.89 10.21 -3.17
N PRO A 420 7.71 9.96 -4.48
CA PRO A 420 8.59 9.05 -5.22
C PRO A 420 10.01 9.60 -5.35
N ASP A 421 10.19 10.91 -5.51
CA ASP A 421 11.50 11.53 -5.78
C ASP A 421 12.45 11.45 -4.59
N THR A 422 11.90 11.56 -3.37
CA THR A 422 12.68 11.50 -2.12
C THR A 422 12.55 10.15 -1.41
N ALA A 423 11.82 9.20 -2.00
CA ALA A 423 11.45 7.93 -1.38
C ALA A 423 10.98 8.09 0.07
N SER A 424 10.05 9.02 0.32
CA SER A 424 9.60 9.35 1.67
C SER A 424 8.10 9.44 1.80
N VAL A 425 7.58 9.01 2.95
CA VAL A 425 6.17 9.09 3.33
C VAL A 425 5.99 10.21 4.35
N LEU A 426 5.04 11.11 4.10
CA LEU A 426 4.61 12.12 5.05
C LEU A 426 3.34 11.65 5.75
N LEU A 427 3.37 11.64 7.07
CA LEU A 427 2.32 11.11 7.94
C LEU A 427 1.86 12.21 8.89
N MET A 428 0.57 12.22 9.19
CA MET A 428 0.02 12.94 10.35
C MET A 428 -0.57 11.92 11.31
N ILE A 429 -0.15 11.98 12.56
CA ILE A 429 -0.63 11.10 13.63
C ILE A 429 -1.43 11.95 14.60
N GLY A 430 -2.69 11.56 14.83
CA GLY A 430 -3.55 12.12 15.85
C GLY A 430 -3.50 11.24 17.09
N LEU A 431 -3.49 11.86 18.27
CA LEU A 431 -3.39 11.17 19.54
C LEU A 431 -4.55 11.56 20.44
N ILE A 432 -5.11 10.59 21.16
CA ILE A 432 -5.85 10.81 22.39
C ILE A 432 -4.93 10.41 23.55
N LEU A 433 -4.67 11.33 24.48
CA LEU A 433 -3.68 11.15 25.53
C LEU A 433 -4.10 11.72 26.88
N LEU A 434 -3.47 11.24 27.94
CA LEU A 434 -3.58 11.77 29.29
C LEU A 434 -2.39 12.67 29.60
N ALA A 435 -2.68 13.87 30.11
CA ALA A 435 -1.67 14.80 30.57
C ALA A 435 -2.16 15.62 31.77
N PHE A 436 -1.23 16.03 32.63
CA PHE A 436 -1.50 16.95 33.73
C PHE A 436 -1.81 18.37 33.22
N PRO A 437 -2.72 19.12 33.89
CA PRO A 437 -3.01 20.51 33.55
C PRO A 437 -1.78 21.42 33.74
N ALA A 438 -1.65 22.46 32.91
CA ALA A 438 -0.46 23.32 32.87
C ALA A 438 -0.29 24.20 34.12
N ALA A 439 -1.38 24.53 34.82
CA ALA A 439 -1.33 25.26 36.08
C ALA A 439 -2.31 24.65 37.08
N PRO A 440 -1.89 24.39 38.33
CA PRO A 440 -2.83 24.04 39.39
C PRO A 440 -3.68 25.27 39.71
N GLN A 441 -4.96 25.28 39.31
CA GLN A 441 -5.87 26.29 39.85
C GLN A 441 -6.14 25.94 41.32
N PRO A 442 -6.07 26.91 42.26
CA PRO A 442 -6.33 26.63 43.67
C PRO A 442 -7.74 26.05 43.84
N GLY A 443 -7.81 24.84 44.40
CA GLY A 443 -9.07 24.09 44.59
C GLY A 443 -9.45 23.13 43.45
N THR A 444 -8.66 23.04 42.37
CA THR A 444 -8.87 22.01 41.32
C THR A 444 -8.04 20.76 41.56
N ASP A 445 -8.63 19.62 41.21
CA ASP A 445 -8.00 18.31 41.25
C ASP A 445 -6.77 18.29 40.33
N ARG A 446 -5.65 17.73 40.84
CA ARG A 446 -4.41 17.53 40.09
C ARG A 446 -4.48 16.31 39.16
N CYS A 447 -5.64 15.69 39.01
CA CYS A 447 -5.80 14.54 38.14
C CYS A 447 -5.47 14.85 36.67
N PRO A 448 -4.81 13.91 35.97
CA PRO A 448 -4.57 14.02 34.54
C PRO A 448 -5.89 14.02 33.78
N ARG A 449 -5.95 14.77 32.67
CA ARG A 449 -7.14 14.87 31.82
C ARG A 449 -6.87 14.35 30.42
N THR A 450 -7.92 13.96 29.72
CA THR A 450 -7.85 13.49 28.34
C THR A 450 -7.79 14.67 27.37
N HIS A 451 -6.74 14.67 26.56
CA HIS A 451 -6.46 15.66 25.53
C HIS A 451 -6.32 15.00 24.17
N HIS A 452 -6.41 15.83 23.14
CA HIS A 452 -6.07 15.48 21.77
C HIS A 452 -4.89 16.33 21.29
N ALA A 453 -3.98 15.70 20.56
CA ALA A 453 -2.82 16.34 19.94
C ALA A 453 -2.55 15.76 18.55
N SER A 454 -1.71 16.43 17.77
CA SER A 454 -1.25 15.91 16.47
C SER A 454 0.25 16.08 16.29
N MET A 455 0.85 15.19 15.53
CA MET A 455 2.25 15.26 15.13
C MET A 455 2.42 14.92 13.65
N PHE A 456 3.50 15.44 13.07
CA PHE A 456 3.88 15.25 11.67
C PHE A 456 5.19 14.48 11.61
N ILE A 457 5.19 13.36 10.88
CA ILE A 457 6.32 12.47 10.76
C ILE A 457 6.71 12.34 9.29
N ARG A 458 8.01 12.41 9.00
CA ARG A 458 8.61 12.00 7.72
C ARG A 458 9.24 10.64 7.89
N TRP A 459 8.84 9.67 7.09
CA TRP A 459 9.41 8.33 7.07
C TRP A 459 10.16 8.09 5.76
N SER A 460 11.45 7.78 5.85
CA SER A 460 12.28 7.47 4.70
C SER A 460 12.18 5.98 4.33
N LEU A 461 11.72 5.70 3.12
CA LEU A 461 11.61 4.33 2.59
C LEU A 461 12.98 3.76 2.19
N SER A 462 13.96 4.61 1.91
CA SER A 462 15.32 4.18 1.55
C SER A 462 16.18 3.88 2.76
N THR A 463 15.99 4.59 3.88
CA THR A 463 16.84 4.42 5.09
C THR A 463 16.08 3.83 6.28
N GLY A 464 14.77 3.65 6.20
CA GLY A 464 13.93 3.23 7.31
C GLY A 464 13.65 4.34 8.34
N ARG A 465 14.49 5.38 8.41
CA ARG A 465 14.44 6.40 9.47
C ARG A 465 13.13 7.20 9.45
N ALA A 466 12.47 7.26 10.61
CA ALA A 466 11.41 8.22 10.90
C ALA A 466 11.96 9.47 11.57
N GLU A 467 11.47 10.64 11.16
CA GLU A 467 11.85 11.95 11.67
C GLU A 467 10.61 12.75 12.02
N THR A 468 10.57 13.28 13.23
CA THR A 468 9.52 14.19 13.68
C THR A 468 9.72 15.56 13.04
N ILE A 469 8.77 15.97 12.19
CA ILE A 469 8.77 17.30 11.57
C ILE A 469 8.26 18.34 12.58
N GLY A 470 7.27 17.94 13.39
CA GLY A 470 6.73 18.80 14.45
C GLY A 470 5.61 18.14 15.23
N VAL A 471 5.46 18.58 16.47
CA VAL A 471 4.35 18.21 17.37
C VAL A 471 3.55 19.47 17.69
N GLU A 472 2.23 19.36 17.70
CA GLU A 472 1.36 20.48 18.06
C GLU A 472 1.66 20.96 19.48
N GLY A 473 1.90 22.28 19.62
CA GLY A 473 2.35 22.85 20.88
C GLY A 473 1.27 22.99 21.95
N MET A 474 -0.01 23.01 21.56
CA MET A 474 -1.14 23.08 22.49
C MET A 474 -1.88 21.75 22.55
N LEU A 475 -2.21 21.31 23.76
CA LEU A 475 -3.12 20.19 24.00
C LEU A 475 -4.57 20.69 24.00
N HIS A 476 -5.45 20.00 23.29
CA HIS A 476 -6.88 20.32 23.27
C HIS A 476 -7.64 19.36 24.16
N GLU A 477 -8.26 19.84 25.24
CA GLU A 477 -9.05 18.98 26.13
C GLU A 477 -10.25 18.38 25.39
N VAL A 478 -10.50 17.08 25.57
CA VAL A 478 -11.57 16.35 24.87
C VAL A 478 -12.95 16.60 25.50
N GLU A 479 -13.00 17.11 26.75
CA GLU A 479 -14.23 17.51 27.46
C GLU A 479 -15.34 16.44 27.47
N GLY A 480 -14.96 15.15 27.60
CA GLY A 480 -15.92 14.04 27.62
C GLY A 480 -16.59 13.74 26.27
N ARG A 481 -16.13 14.32 25.16
CA ARG A 481 -16.60 13.97 23.82
C ARG A 481 -16.22 12.52 23.48
N PRO A 482 -17.09 11.77 22.79
CA PRO A 482 -16.76 10.42 22.38
C PRO A 482 -15.60 10.43 21.37
N SER A 483 -14.73 9.43 21.43
CA SER A 483 -13.54 9.28 20.55
C SER A 483 -13.91 9.38 19.06
N SER A 484 -15.04 8.80 18.66
CA SER A 484 -15.55 8.87 17.28
C SER A 484 -15.77 10.30 16.76
N VAL A 485 -16.14 11.25 17.63
CA VAL A 485 -16.30 12.67 17.26
C VAL A 485 -14.94 13.36 17.17
N VAL A 486 -14.01 13.02 18.06
CA VAL A 486 -12.62 13.51 18.02
C VAL A 486 -11.97 13.09 16.70
N TRP A 487 -11.98 11.79 16.39
CA TRP A 487 -11.41 11.24 15.17
C TRP A 487 -12.04 11.78 13.90
N ARG A 488 -13.37 11.97 13.87
CA ARG A 488 -14.06 12.58 12.72
C ARG A 488 -13.60 14.02 12.47
N ARG A 489 -13.46 14.83 13.52
CA ARG A 489 -12.99 16.22 13.41
C ARG A 489 -11.53 16.26 12.98
N TRP A 490 -10.70 15.41 13.55
CA TRP A 490 -9.29 15.31 13.20
C TRP A 490 -9.10 14.88 11.73
N ARG A 491 -9.78 13.83 11.28
CA ARG A 491 -9.76 13.39 9.86
C ARG A 491 -10.23 14.47 8.90
N LYS A 492 -11.18 15.31 9.30
CA LYS A 492 -11.59 16.47 8.50
C LYS A 492 -10.43 17.47 8.33
N SER A 493 -9.67 17.74 9.39
CA SER A 493 -8.45 18.57 9.31
C SER A 493 -7.41 17.95 8.37
N CYS A 494 -7.17 16.64 8.45
CA CYS A 494 -6.28 15.93 7.53
C CYS A 494 -6.73 16.07 6.06
N ALA A 495 -8.03 15.95 5.80
CA ALA A 495 -8.61 16.14 4.47
C ALA A 495 -8.47 17.58 3.96
N GLU A 496 -8.64 18.58 4.84
CA GLU A 496 -8.44 19.99 4.51
C GLU A 496 -6.97 20.28 4.16
N LEU A 497 -6.02 19.70 4.88
CA LEU A 497 -4.59 19.76 4.56
C LEU A 497 -4.30 19.13 3.20
N LEU A 498 -4.79 17.91 2.96
CA LEU A 498 -4.65 17.24 1.67
C LEU A 498 -5.18 18.12 0.54
N ILE A 499 -6.41 18.62 0.64
CA ILE A 499 -7.00 19.49 -0.40
C ILE A 499 -6.19 20.77 -0.60
N LYS A 500 -5.74 21.41 0.48
CA LYS A 500 -4.98 22.67 0.42
C LYS A 500 -3.64 22.51 -0.31
N TRP A 501 -2.97 21.38 -0.13
CA TRP A 501 -1.63 21.13 -0.65
C TRP A 501 -1.59 20.16 -1.85
N THR A 502 -2.74 19.72 -2.35
CA THR A 502 -2.80 18.84 -3.53
C THR A 502 -2.41 19.61 -4.78
N ASN A 503 -1.31 19.18 -5.42
CA ASN A 503 -0.94 19.64 -6.75
C ASN A 503 -1.73 18.87 -7.82
N PRO A 504 -2.27 19.54 -8.85
CA PRO A 504 -2.94 18.86 -9.95
C PRO A 504 -1.98 17.94 -10.71
N VAL A 505 -2.20 16.62 -10.63
CA VAL A 505 -1.46 15.63 -11.42
C VAL A 505 -2.19 15.40 -12.75
N LYS A 506 -1.44 15.14 -13.83
CA LYS A 506 -2.04 14.73 -15.11
C LYS A 506 -2.83 13.43 -14.91
N PRO A 507 -4.03 13.26 -15.51
CA PRO A 507 -4.82 12.03 -15.34
C PRO A 507 -4.03 10.75 -15.67
N SER A 508 -3.14 10.81 -16.67
CA SER A 508 -2.28 9.68 -17.07
C SER A 508 -1.22 9.30 -16.02
N GLN A 509 -0.91 10.19 -15.08
CA GLN A 509 0.09 10.03 -14.02
C GLN A 509 -0.57 9.92 -12.62
N ALA A 510 -1.90 10.00 -12.53
CA ALA A 510 -2.62 9.84 -11.27
C ALA A 510 -2.97 8.36 -11.05
N VAL A 511 -3.00 7.89 -9.81
CA VAL A 511 -3.52 6.54 -9.49
C VAL A 511 -4.96 6.43 -9.99
N THR A 512 -5.26 5.38 -10.76
CA THR A 512 -6.64 5.10 -11.16
C THR A 512 -7.27 4.19 -10.13
N ARG A 513 -8.49 4.53 -9.68
CA ARG A 513 -9.30 3.70 -8.76
C ARG A 513 -10.63 3.38 -9.42
N LEU A 514 -10.92 2.09 -9.56
CA LEU A 514 -12.16 1.55 -10.10
C LEU A 514 -12.95 0.88 -8.98
N THR A 515 -14.21 1.29 -8.81
CA THR A 515 -15.12 0.72 -7.81
C THR A 515 -16.54 0.81 -8.32
N ASN A 516 -17.36 -0.21 -8.04
CA ASN A 516 -18.77 -0.21 -8.33
C ASN A 516 -19.50 -0.91 -7.18
N GLN A 517 -20.30 -0.16 -6.43
CA GLN A 517 -20.92 -0.62 -5.19
C GLN A 517 -22.31 -1.21 -5.43
N ALA A 518 -22.59 -1.68 -6.66
CA ALA A 518 -23.91 -2.17 -7.06
C ALA A 518 -24.47 -3.21 -6.08
N VAL A 519 -23.60 -4.09 -5.60
CA VAL A 519 -23.95 -5.19 -4.70
C VAL A 519 -24.35 -4.71 -3.31
N HIS A 520 -23.73 -3.64 -2.81
CA HIS A 520 -23.94 -3.17 -1.43
C HIS A 520 -24.99 -2.06 -1.35
N THR A 521 -25.13 -1.27 -2.41
CA THR A 521 -26.02 -0.08 -2.44
C THR A 521 -27.29 -0.30 -3.25
N GLY A 522 -27.40 -1.44 -3.95
CA GLY A 522 -28.43 -1.67 -4.98
C GLY A 522 -28.29 -0.75 -6.21
N CYS A 523 -27.33 0.17 -6.21
CA CYS A 523 -27.18 1.19 -7.25
C CYS A 523 -25.87 0.97 -8.02
N SER A 524 -25.98 0.46 -9.25
CA SER A 524 -24.82 0.36 -10.14
C SER A 524 -24.44 1.71 -10.74
N LEU A 525 -23.18 1.83 -11.16
CA LEU A 525 -22.73 2.91 -12.02
C LEU A 525 -23.62 3.01 -13.28
N LYS A 526 -23.81 4.22 -13.80
CA LYS A 526 -24.60 4.45 -15.02
C LYS A 526 -23.76 4.38 -16.28
N VAL A 527 -22.50 4.83 -16.19
CA VAL A 527 -21.60 4.92 -17.33
C VAL A 527 -20.17 4.64 -16.86
N LEU A 528 -19.45 3.85 -17.64
CA LEU A 528 -18.00 3.65 -17.53
C LEU A 528 -17.34 4.50 -18.62
N LEU A 529 -16.39 5.34 -18.25
CA LEU A 529 -15.77 6.31 -19.16
C LEU A 529 -14.28 6.08 -19.27
N ASP A 530 -13.77 6.16 -20.49
CA ASP A 530 -12.36 6.32 -20.81
C ASP A 530 -12.18 7.77 -21.28
N GLY A 531 -11.75 8.61 -20.34
CA GLY A 531 -11.61 10.05 -20.54
C GLY A 531 -10.64 10.36 -21.67
N ASP A 532 -9.44 9.80 -21.61
CA ASP A 532 -8.35 10.10 -22.56
C ASP A 532 -8.70 9.77 -24.01
N ARG A 533 -9.55 8.76 -24.23
CA ARG A 533 -9.97 8.31 -25.57
C ARG A 533 -11.41 8.70 -25.92
N CYS A 534 -12.04 9.56 -25.11
CA CYS A 534 -13.39 10.07 -25.33
C CYS A 534 -14.42 8.99 -25.67
N ARG A 535 -14.42 7.86 -24.94
CA ARG A 535 -15.34 6.74 -25.18
C ARG A 535 -15.92 6.20 -23.88
N GLY A 536 -16.97 5.40 -23.99
CA GLY A 536 -17.60 4.84 -22.81
C GLY A 536 -18.53 3.66 -23.06
N VAL A 537 -18.97 3.08 -21.95
CA VAL A 537 -19.98 2.02 -21.90
C VAL A 537 -21.12 2.49 -21.00
N ARG A 538 -22.35 2.47 -21.52
CA ARG A 538 -23.55 2.71 -20.72
C ARG A 538 -23.97 1.41 -20.06
N LEU A 539 -23.99 1.42 -18.74
CA LEU A 539 -24.60 0.36 -17.96
C LEU A 539 -26.12 0.60 -18.01
N GLY A 540 -26.89 -0.47 -18.25
CA GLY A 540 -28.36 -0.36 -18.27
C GLY A 540 -28.86 0.21 -16.95
N GLN A 541 -30.05 0.83 -16.96
CA GLN A 541 -30.74 1.08 -15.69
C GLN A 541 -30.90 -0.27 -14.99
N SER A 542 -30.56 -0.31 -13.70
CA SER A 542 -30.83 -1.48 -12.85
C SER A 542 -32.23 -1.98 -13.15
N LEU A 543 -32.35 -3.22 -13.61
CA LEU A 543 -33.62 -3.93 -13.51
C LEU A 543 -33.83 -4.08 -12.00
N ASN A 544 -34.70 -3.25 -11.46
CA ASN A 544 -35.26 -3.46 -10.12
C ASN A 544 -35.90 -4.83 -10.03
#